data_AF-A0A6P7GU53-F1
#
_entry.id   AF-A0A6P7GU53-F1
#
_cell.length_a   1.000
_cell.length_b   1.000
_cell.length_c   1.000
_cell.angle_alpha   90.00
_cell.angle_beta   90.00
_cell.angle_gamma   90.00
#
_symmetry.space_group_name_H-M   'P 1'
#
loop_
_entity.id
_entity.type
_entity.pdbx_description
1 polymer ?
#
loop_
_entity_poly.entity_id
_entity_poly.type
_entity_poly.pdbx_seq_one_letter_code
_entity_poly.pdbx_strand_id
1 'polypeptide(L)'
;MAAEHSLACKWKIDVSEFDSEHSDQDPFLNESEDVKDYTLVNSNSTRVTLKKVERDTAGKFKCEVSADAPLFHTDIRTAELIVADVPEDGPVLRTEAQKVAPGEKIKANCTTPGSYPTMNISWFANNIEVILFFTDK
;
A
#
# COMPACT_ATOMS: atom_id res chain seq x y z
N MET A 1 6.83 -26.25 38.69
CA MET A 1 7.47 -26.40 37.36
C MET A 1 6.67 -25.55 36.40
N ALA A 2 7.13 -24.33 36.12
CA ALA A 2 6.59 -23.53 35.04
C ALA A 2 7.41 -23.87 33.80
N ALA A 3 6.80 -24.48 32.79
CA ALA A 3 7.44 -24.69 31.51
C ALA A 3 7.44 -23.35 30.76
N GLU A 4 8.63 -22.84 30.45
CA GLU A 4 8.80 -21.74 29.50
C GLU A 4 8.53 -22.29 28.10
N HIS A 5 7.32 -22.09 27.58
CA HIS A 5 7.02 -22.37 26.18
C HIS A 5 7.54 -21.19 25.35
N SER A 6 8.61 -21.40 24.57
CA SER A 6 9.13 -20.40 23.63
C SER A 6 8.16 -20.25 22.45
N LEU A 7 7.51 -19.10 22.33
CA LEU A 7 6.73 -18.72 21.15
C LEU A 7 7.63 -17.88 20.24
N ALA A 8 7.86 -18.33 19.00
CA ALA A 8 8.60 -17.59 17.99
C ALA A 8 7.64 -17.01 16.95
N CYS A 9 7.64 -15.68 16.78
CA CYS A 9 6.89 -15.01 15.72
C CYS A 9 7.78 -14.83 14.50
N LYS A 10 7.35 -15.33 13.34
CA LYS A 10 8.08 -15.17 12.07
C LYS A 10 7.22 -14.36 11.10
N TRP A 11 7.80 -13.30 10.55
CA TRP A 11 7.14 -12.45 9.56
C TRP A 11 7.60 -12.86 8.16
N LYS A 12 6.65 -13.01 7.23
CA LYS A 12 6.93 -13.26 5.81
C LYS A 12 6.27 -12.15 4.99
N ILE A 13 7.04 -11.54 4.10
CA ILE A 13 6.56 -10.55 3.12
C ILE A 13 6.37 -11.33 1.83
N ASP A 14 5.14 -11.37 1.33
CA ASP A 14 4.81 -12.11 0.11
C ASP A 14 5.20 -11.24 -1.09
N VAL A 15 6.48 -11.31 -1.48
CA VAL A 15 6.92 -10.85 -2.79
C VAL A 15 6.79 -12.05 -3.71
N SER A 16 5.62 -12.20 -4.32
CA SER A 16 5.27 -13.23 -5.33
C SER A 16 5.83 -14.64 -5.05
N GLU A 17 5.07 -15.44 -4.31
CA GLU A 17 4.94 -16.90 -4.48
C GLU A 17 6.20 -17.64 -4.97
N PHE A 18 7.16 -17.86 -4.06
CA PHE A 18 8.14 -18.93 -4.23
C PHE A 18 7.61 -20.14 -3.46
N ASP A 19 6.83 -20.99 -4.13
CA ASP A 19 6.45 -22.30 -3.62
C ASP A 19 7.74 -23.08 -3.31
N SER A 20 7.86 -23.54 -2.06
CA SER A 20 8.98 -24.39 -1.63
C SER A 20 8.51 -25.83 -1.60
N GLU A 21 8.56 -26.49 -2.76
CA GLU A 21 8.60 -27.95 -2.80
C GLU A 21 10.00 -28.42 -2.37
N HIS A 22 10.02 -29.26 -1.33
CA HIS A 22 11.19 -29.97 -0.85
C HIS A 22 11.72 -30.92 -1.92
N SER A 23 12.94 -30.72 -2.42
CA SER A 23 13.82 -31.82 -2.85
C SER A 23 15.28 -31.36 -2.93
N ASP A 24 16.16 -32.24 -2.47
CA ASP A 24 17.59 -32.02 -2.24
C ASP A 24 18.41 -31.66 -3.51
N GLN A 25 19.16 -30.55 -3.41
CA GLN A 25 20.52 -30.28 -3.93
C GLN A 25 20.79 -30.02 -5.43
N ASP A 26 21.28 -28.81 -5.78
CA ASP A 26 22.56 -28.56 -6.50
C ASP A 26 23.02 -27.06 -6.38
N PRO A 27 24.34 -26.75 -6.41
CA PRO A 27 24.92 -25.44 -6.11
C PRO A 27 25.15 -24.58 -7.37
N PHE A 28 25.33 -23.27 -7.14
CA PHE A 28 25.63 -22.23 -8.14
C PHE A 28 24.52 -21.93 -9.16
N LEU A 29 23.65 -20.97 -8.80
CA LEU A 29 23.14 -20.00 -9.75
C LEU A 29 23.37 -18.59 -9.20
N ASN A 30 23.99 -17.79 -10.05
CA ASN A 30 24.39 -16.40 -9.87
C ASN A 30 23.45 -15.52 -10.70
N GLU A 31 22.58 -14.71 -10.08
CA GLU A 31 21.87 -13.51 -10.62
C GLU A 31 20.81 -13.09 -9.56
N SER A 32 20.94 -11.94 -8.88
CA SER A 32 20.26 -10.64 -9.13
C SER A 32 18.71 -10.76 -9.11
N GLU A 33 17.88 -9.95 -8.43
CA GLU A 33 17.92 -8.54 -8.02
C GLU A 33 17.05 -8.34 -6.74
N ASP A 34 17.32 -7.26 -5.99
CA ASP A 34 16.42 -6.63 -5.01
C ASP A 34 15.94 -7.44 -3.78
N VAL A 35 16.88 -7.90 -2.94
CA VAL A 35 16.53 -8.18 -1.53
C VAL A 35 16.32 -6.84 -0.83
N LYS A 36 15.07 -6.39 -0.72
CA LYS A 36 14.70 -5.20 0.04
C LYS A 36 15.11 -5.34 1.50
N ASP A 37 16.00 -4.46 1.96
CA ASP A 37 16.52 -4.44 3.32
C ASP A 37 15.49 -3.87 4.30
N TYR A 38 14.55 -4.71 4.73
CA TYR A 38 13.62 -4.36 5.80
C TYR A 38 14.35 -4.40 7.14
N THR A 39 14.84 -3.24 7.60
CA THR A 39 15.55 -3.15 8.88
C THR A 39 14.61 -3.38 10.07
N LEU A 40 14.75 -4.51 10.76
CA LEU A 40 13.98 -4.91 11.96
C LEU A 40 14.25 -4.05 13.22
N VAL A 41 14.84 -2.88 13.07
CA VAL A 41 15.19 -2.00 14.17
C VAL A 41 13.89 -1.48 14.81
N ASN A 42 13.72 -1.71 16.12
CA ASN A 42 12.49 -1.46 16.91
C ASN A 42 11.31 -2.43 16.66
N SER A 43 11.53 -3.55 15.98
CA SER A 43 10.54 -4.63 15.90
C SER A 43 10.55 -5.52 17.15
N ASN A 44 9.44 -6.19 17.44
CA ASN A 44 9.32 -7.20 18.50
C ASN A 44 8.43 -8.39 18.03
N SER A 45 8.06 -9.28 18.96
CA SER A 45 7.22 -10.45 18.64
C SER A 45 5.83 -10.13 18.09
N THR A 46 5.30 -8.92 18.32
CA THR A 46 3.94 -8.53 17.88
C THR A 46 3.93 -7.36 16.90
N ARG A 47 5.09 -6.74 16.62
CA ARG A 47 5.21 -5.52 15.82
C ARG A 47 6.43 -5.57 14.92
N VAL A 48 6.25 -5.22 13.65
CA VAL A 48 7.35 -4.96 12.70
C VAL A 48 7.36 -3.49 12.36
N THR A 49 8.54 -2.88 12.41
CA THR A 49 8.76 -1.53 11.90
C THR A 49 9.42 -1.63 10.53
N LEU A 50 8.79 -1.06 9.51
CA LEU A 50 9.36 -0.92 8.17
C LEU A 50 9.98 0.48 8.04
N LYS A 51 11.20 0.56 7.51
CA LYS A 51 11.87 1.84 7.21
C LYS A 51 11.93 2.04 5.71
N LYS A 52 11.91 3.30 5.28
CA LYS A 52 12.00 3.70 3.85
C LYS A 52 10.97 2.93 3.00
N VAL A 53 9.70 3.03 3.40
CA VAL A 53 8.61 2.42 2.63
C VAL A 53 8.41 3.20 1.33
N GLU A 54 8.38 2.47 0.23
CA GLU A 54 8.13 2.98 -1.12
C GLU A 54 6.96 2.21 -1.73
N ARG A 55 6.43 2.65 -2.89
CA ARG A 55 5.25 2.02 -3.51
C ARG A 55 5.42 0.51 -3.68
N ASP A 56 6.60 0.05 -4.05
CA ASP A 56 6.88 -1.36 -4.26
C ASP A 56 6.98 -2.17 -2.95
N THR A 57 6.88 -1.51 -1.79
CA THR A 57 6.73 -2.15 -0.47
C THR A 57 5.27 -2.47 -0.15
N ALA A 58 4.32 -1.90 -0.89
CA ALA A 58 2.91 -2.23 -0.77
C ALA A 58 2.67 -3.71 -1.09
N GLY A 59 1.67 -4.30 -0.46
CA GLY A 59 1.35 -5.71 -0.63
C GLY A 59 0.75 -6.34 0.62
N LYS A 60 0.58 -7.66 0.57
CA LYS A 60 0.00 -8.43 1.67
C LYS A 60 1.10 -8.90 2.62
N PHE A 61 1.02 -8.48 3.86
CA PHE A 61 1.92 -8.88 4.94
C PHE A 61 1.28 -10.00 5.74
N LYS A 62 2.08 -11.01 6.09
CA LYS A 62 1.65 -12.17 6.86
C LYS A 62 2.45 -12.30 8.15
N CYS A 63 1.72 -12.42 9.26
CA CYS A 63 2.24 -12.88 10.54
C CYS A 63 1.90 -14.36 10.72
N GLU A 64 2.91 -15.16 11.05
CA GLU A 64 2.78 -16.58 11.33
C GLU A 64 3.31 -16.86 12.74
N VAL A 65 2.45 -17.45 13.58
CA VAL A 65 2.78 -17.85 14.96
C VAL A 65 2.53 -19.34 15.07
N SER A 66 3.59 -20.10 15.37
CA SER A 66 3.51 -21.55 15.52
C SER A 66 3.83 -21.96 16.96
N ALA A 67 2.96 -22.77 17.54
CA ALA A 67 3.20 -23.51 18.76
C ALA A 67 3.83 -24.87 18.42
N ASP A 68 4.92 -25.20 19.09
CA ASP A 68 5.59 -26.50 18.93
C ASP A 68 4.83 -27.61 19.68
N ALA A 69 5.42 -28.82 19.72
CA ALA A 69 4.89 -29.97 20.45
C ALA A 69 4.38 -29.60 21.85
N PRO A 70 3.27 -30.22 22.32
CA PRO A 70 2.51 -31.28 21.67
C PRO A 70 1.35 -30.78 20.80
N LEU A 71 1.07 -29.47 20.79
CA LEU A 71 -0.16 -28.93 20.21
C LEU A 71 -0.05 -28.63 18.71
N PHE A 72 1.18 -28.47 18.19
CA PHE A 72 1.46 -28.25 16.76
C PHE A 72 0.40 -27.40 16.05
N HIS A 73 0.22 -26.18 16.53
CA HIS A 73 -0.78 -25.26 16.00
C HIS A 73 -0.09 -24.07 15.34
N THR A 74 -0.53 -23.67 14.16
CA THR A 74 -0.05 -22.46 13.49
C THR A 74 -1.21 -21.52 13.25
N ASP A 75 -1.10 -20.31 13.78
CA ASP A 75 -2.04 -19.23 13.53
C ASP A 75 -1.45 -18.23 12.55
N ILE A 76 -2.26 -17.80 11.59
CA ILE A 76 -1.85 -16.91 10.52
C ILE A 76 -2.78 -15.70 10.52
N ARG A 77 -2.17 -14.51 10.50
CA ARG A 77 -2.89 -13.24 10.31
C ARG A 77 -2.28 -12.49 9.14
N THR A 78 -3.13 -11.88 8.33
CA THR A 78 -2.70 -11.13 7.16
C THR A 78 -3.27 -9.73 7.19
N ALA A 79 -2.49 -8.76 6.73
CA ALA A 79 -2.91 -7.37 6.56
C ALA A 79 -2.37 -6.86 5.22
N GLU A 80 -3.10 -5.94 4.60
CA GLU A 80 -2.68 -5.28 3.36
C GLU A 80 -2.03 -3.93 3.70
N LEU A 81 -0.84 -3.69 3.15
CA LEU A 81 -0.14 -2.41 3.23
C LEU A 81 -0.29 -1.68 1.90
N ILE A 82 -0.80 -0.45 1.96
CA ILE A 82 -0.80 0.48 0.84
C ILE A 82 0.16 1.61 1.20
N VAL A 83 1.09 1.91 0.32
CA VAL A 83 1.94 3.09 0.42
C VAL A 83 1.34 4.16 -0.48
N ALA A 84 0.84 5.24 0.13
CA ALA A 84 0.13 6.30 -0.56
C ALA A 84 1.06 7.42 -0.98
N ASP A 85 0.90 7.89 -2.22
CA ASP A 85 1.53 9.10 -2.73
C ASP A 85 0.53 10.24 -2.56
N VAL A 86 0.71 11.01 -1.49
CA VAL A 86 -0.13 12.17 -1.18
C VAL A 86 0.52 13.40 -1.80
N PRO A 87 -0.13 14.07 -2.77
CA PRO A 87 0.42 15.29 -3.34
C PRO A 87 0.48 16.40 -2.29
N GLU A 88 1.54 17.22 -2.34
CA GLU A 88 1.72 18.36 -1.43
C GLU A 88 0.74 19.49 -1.74
N ASP A 89 0.40 19.66 -3.03
CA ASP A 89 -0.50 20.69 -3.52
C ASP A 89 -1.91 20.15 -3.80
N GLY A 90 -2.90 21.05 -3.75
CA GLY A 90 -4.28 20.76 -4.12
C GLY A 90 -4.55 20.85 -5.64
N PRO A 91 -5.78 20.54 -6.07
CA PRO A 91 -6.24 20.78 -7.43
C PRO A 91 -6.11 22.25 -7.84
N VAL A 92 -5.66 22.49 -9.08
CA VAL A 92 -5.63 23.82 -9.69
C VAL A 92 -6.82 23.97 -10.63
N LEU A 93 -7.69 24.92 -10.31
CA LEU A 93 -8.84 25.26 -11.13
C LEU A 93 -8.50 26.39 -12.12
N ARG A 94 -8.73 26.15 -13.42
CA ARG A 94 -8.55 27.15 -14.48
C ARG A 94 -9.84 27.28 -15.28
N THR A 95 -10.28 28.51 -15.53
CA THR A 95 -11.44 28.80 -16.37
C THR A 95 -11.01 29.54 -17.64
N GLU A 96 -11.73 29.35 -18.74
CA GLU A 96 -11.46 30.08 -19.99
C GLU A 96 -11.89 31.56 -19.89
N ALA A 97 -12.90 31.85 -19.07
CA ALA A 97 -13.40 33.20 -18.80
C ALA A 97 -13.55 33.45 -17.29
N GLN A 98 -13.23 34.68 -16.86
CA GLN A 98 -13.46 35.13 -15.48
C GLN A 98 -14.84 35.78 -15.27
N LYS A 99 -15.48 36.24 -16.35
CA LYS A 99 -16.83 36.81 -16.36
C LYS A 99 -17.58 36.23 -17.54
N VAL A 100 -18.79 35.79 -17.30
CA VAL A 100 -19.70 35.21 -18.29
C VAL A 100 -21.06 35.88 -18.17
N ALA A 101 -21.76 36.01 -19.30
CA ALA A 101 -23.11 36.54 -19.30
C ALA A 101 -24.10 35.51 -18.70
N PRO A 102 -25.24 35.95 -18.15
CA PRO A 102 -26.30 35.04 -17.72
C PRO A 102 -26.73 34.11 -18.87
N GLY A 103 -26.76 32.80 -18.59
CA GLY A 103 -27.12 31.77 -19.57
C GLY A 103 -25.95 31.24 -20.43
N GLU A 104 -24.76 31.83 -20.32
CA GLU A 104 -23.56 31.34 -21.00
C GLU A 104 -22.92 30.17 -20.24
N LYS A 105 -22.29 29.24 -20.98
CA LYS A 105 -21.62 28.08 -20.39
C LYS A 105 -20.21 28.45 -19.94
N ILE A 106 -19.81 27.94 -18.78
CA ILE A 106 -18.44 28.07 -18.29
C ILE A 106 -17.71 26.76 -18.58
N LYS A 107 -16.53 26.88 -19.19
CA LYS A 107 -15.58 25.77 -19.30
C LYS A 107 -14.47 25.95 -18.27
N ALA A 108 -14.32 24.95 -17.43
CA ALA A 108 -13.33 24.90 -16.38
C ALA A 108 -12.54 23.60 -16.47
N ASN A 109 -11.25 23.68 -16.17
CA ASN A 109 -10.35 22.55 -16.08
C ASN A 109 -9.80 22.50 -14.65
N CYS A 110 -10.03 21.37 -13.98
CA CYS A 110 -9.40 21.05 -12.71
C CYS A 110 -8.24 20.11 -13.01
N THR A 111 -7.03 20.58 -12.78
CA THR A 111 -5.83 19.75 -12.91
C THR A 111 -5.35 19.38 -11.52
N THR A 112 -5.22 18.09 -11.26
CA THR A 112 -4.69 17.58 -10.00
C THR A 112 -3.26 17.08 -10.18
N PRO A 113 -2.40 17.26 -9.17
CA PRO A 113 -1.15 16.52 -9.12
C PRO A 113 -1.42 15.01 -9.02
N GLY A 114 -0.52 14.19 -9.55
CA GLY A 114 -0.66 12.73 -9.48
C GLY A 114 -0.70 12.25 -8.02
N SER A 115 -1.60 11.32 -7.73
CA SER A 115 -1.73 10.70 -6.41
C SER A 115 -1.86 9.19 -6.52
N TYR A 116 -1.59 8.51 -5.40
CA TYR A 116 -1.92 7.10 -5.26
C TYR A 116 -2.46 6.79 -3.87
N PRO A 117 -3.61 6.11 -3.74
CA PRO A 117 -4.54 5.74 -4.82
C PRO A 117 -5.08 6.94 -5.61
N THR A 118 -5.74 6.69 -6.73
CA THR A 118 -6.37 7.74 -7.53
C THR A 118 -7.30 8.59 -6.67
N MET A 119 -7.15 9.91 -6.72
CA MET A 119 -8.01 10.80 -5.95
C MET A 119 -9.41 10.92 -6.57
N ASN A 120 -10.40 11.16 -5.73
CA ASN A 120 -11.74 11.52 -6.15
C ASN A 120 -11.85 13.04 -6.29
N ILE A 121 -12.33 13.50 -7.44
CA ILE A 121 -12.52 14.92 -7.73
C ILE A 121 -14.01 15.20 -7.82
N SER A 122 -14.51 16.07 -6.95
CA SER A 122 -15.90 16.56 -6.98
C SER A 122 -15.91 18.06 -7.29
N TRP A 123 -16.94 18.49 -8.02
CA TRP A 123 -17.09 19.86 -8.47
C TRP A 123 -18.24 20.55 -7.77
N PHE A 124 -17.99 21.76 -7.27
CA PHE A 124 -19.01 22.57 -6.59
C PHE A 124 -19.10 23.96 -7.20
N ALA A 125 -20.33 24.41 -7.47
CA ALA A 125 -20.63 25.79 -7.83
C ALA A 125 -21.57 26.37 -6.77
N ASN A 126 -21.13 27.43 -6.07
CA ASN A 126 -21.89 28.04 -4.97
C ASN A 126 -22.37 27.00 -3.93
N ASN A 127 -21.48 26.09 -3.53
CA ASN A 127 -21.75 25.01 -2.58
C ASN A 127 -22.74 23.94 -3.06
N ILE A 128 -23.11 23.93 -4.33
CA ILE A 128 -23.94 22.89 -4.95
C ILE A 128 -23.06 22.00 -5.80
N GLU A 129 -23.11 20.69 -5.57
CA GLU A 129 -22.38 19.71 -6.37
C GLU A 129 -22.93 19.68 -7.81
N VAL A 130 -22.02 19.71 -8.78
CA VAL A 130 -22.35 19.64 -10.21
C VAL A 130 -21.91 18.28 -10.73
N ILE A 131 -22.78 17.56 -11.46
CA ILE A 131 -22.53 16.15 -11.85
C ILE A 131 -22.56 15.95 -13.38
N LEU A 132 -23.22 16.83 -14.15
CA LEU A 132 -23.70 16.49 -15.52
C LEU A 132 -22.90 17.05 -16.71
N PHE A 133 -21.72 17.64 -16.53
CA PHE A 133 -20.99 18.31 -17.63
C PHE A 133 -19.50 17.98 -17.75
N PHE A 134 -19.05 16.88 -17.16
CA PHE A 134 -17.64 16.50 -17.19
C PHE A 134 -17.39 15.43 -18.25
N THR A 135 -16.43 15.70 -19.12
CA THR A 135 -15.75 14.66 -19.91
C THR A 135 -14.42 14.46 -19.22
N ASP A 136 -14.27 13.38 -18.46
CA ASP A 136 -12.94 12.87 -18.13
C ASP A 136 -12.23 12.63 -19.45
N LYS A 137 -11.02 13.19 -19.59
CA LYS A 137 -10.12 12.82 -20.67
C LYS A 137 -9.27 11.64 -20.25
#